data_AF-T2F0C3-F1
#
_entry.id   AF-T2F0C3-F1
#
_cell.length_a   1.000
_cell.length_b   1.000
_cell.length_c   1.000
_cell.angle_alpha   90.00
_cell.angle_beta   90.00
_cell.angle_gamma   90.00
#
_symmetry.space_group_name_H-M   'P 1'
#
loop_
_entity.id
_entity.type
_entity.pdbx_description
1 polymer ?
#
loop_
_entity_poly.entity_id
_entity_poly.type
_entity_poly.pdbx_seq_one_letter_code
_entity_poly.pdbx_strand_id
1 'polypeptide(L)'
;ERQFNLTITVEDLDFSSVAVCLIEVEDSNDHSPAFLSQFIQANPIFEDVPVGTTVITVRATDKDSDLNGKIIYSIKSDSDPMRQFVVDQFGHVVVANALDREAIQKYALIVQASDQGIPARTGSVTVLIDLLDINDNGPRFEAPYMPVVWENTLKPEIVHMNHTSKLLHAFDPDGEENGPPFTYSLPPDYQNSLDFSLTDNR
;
A
#
# COMPACT_ATOMS: atom_id res chain seq x y z
N GLU A 1 -3.70 -12.90 37.02
CA GLU A 1 -2.86 -12.97 38.24
C GLU A 1 -3.48 -13.89 39.29
N ARG A 2 -2.67 -14.78 39.86
CA ARG A 2 -3.06 -15.61 41.01
C ARG A 2 -2.06 -15.35 42.13
N GLN A 3 -2.54 -14.89 43.27
CA GLN A 3 -1.75 -14.79 44.50
C GLN A 3 -2.18 -15.89 45.47
N PHE A 4 -1.21 -16.54 46.09
CA PHE A 4 -1.44 -17.48 47.19
C PHE A 4 -0.87 -16.89 48.47
N ASN A 5 -1.72 -16.82 49.50
CA ASN A 5 -1.31 -16.43 50.84
C ASN A 5 -1.20 -17.69 51.69
N LEU A 6 0.03 -18.15 51.95
CA LEU A 6 0.30 -19.32 52.76
C LEU A 6 0.78 -18.91 54.14
N THR A 7 0.21 -19.53 55.16
CA THR A 7 0.67 -19.40 56.54
C THR A 7 1.58 -20.58 56.85
N ILE A 8 2.88 -20.32 57.05
CA ILE A 8 3.88 -21.34 57.36
C ILE A 8 4.12 -21.32 58.87
N THR A 9 3.84 -22.44 59.53
CA THR A 9 4.12 -22.62 60.96
C THR A 9 5.39 -23.45 61.13
N VAL A 10 6.29 -23.00 62.01
CA VAL A 10 7.40 -23.79 62.52
C VAL A 10 7.15 -24.07 63.99
N GLU A 11 7.31 -25.32 64.42
CA GLU A 11 7.09 -25.73 65.81
C GLU A 11 8.18 -26.72 66.26
N ASP A 12 8.59 -26.60 67.53
CA ASP A 12 9.33 -27.63 68.26
C ASP A 12 8.42 -28.26 69.35
N LEU A 13 9.00 -28.95 70.34
CA LEU A 13 8.23 -29.63 71.38
C LEU A 13 7.45 -28.67 72.30
N ASP A 14 7.87 -27.41 72.42
CA ASP A 14 7.34 -26.46 73.40
C ASP A 14 6.95 -25.09 72.80
N PHE A 15 7.44 -24.72 71.61
CA PHE A 15 7.25 -23.42 70.98
C PHE A 15 6.85 -23.52 69.52
N SER A 16 6.05 -22.57 69.05
CA SER A 16 5.78 -22.38 67.63
C SER A 16 5.88 -20.91 67.20
N SER A 17 6.16 -20.71 65.92
CA SER A 17 6.19 -19.41 65.26
C SER A 17 5.53 -19.52 63.88
N VAL A 18 4.98 -18.41 63.41
CA VAL A 18 4.23 -18.35 62.16
C VAL A 18 4.81 -17.26 61.27
N ALA A 19 4.99 -17.59 59.99
CA ALA A 19 5.38 -16.64 58.95
C ALA A 19 4.34 -16.64 57.83
N VAL A 20 4.05 -15.46 57.27
CA VAL A 20 3.23 -15.33 56.08
C VAL A 20 4.14 -15.40 54.85
N CYS A 21 3.84 -16.32 53.94
CA CYS A 21 4.50 -16.46 52.65
C CYS A 21 3.52 -16.04 51.55
N LEU A 22 3.80 -14.92 50.90
CA LEU A 22 3.06 -14.45 49.73
C LEU A 22 3.72 -15.03 48.48
N ILE A 23 2.97 -15.82 47.72
CA ILE A 23 3.41 -16.34 46.42
C ILE A 23 2.65 -15.58 45.33
N GLU A 24 3.39 -14.94 44.45
CA GLU A 24 2.87 -14.27 43.26
C GLU A 24 3.17 -15.13 42.03
N VAL A 25 2.14 -15.44 41.24
CA VAL A 25 2.31 -16.13 39.96
C VAL A 25 2.37 -15.09 38.86
N GLU A 26 3.57 -14.90 38.31
CA GLU A 26 3.81 -14.07 37.14
C GLU A 26 3.51 -14.83 35.84
N ASP A 27 3.17 -14.07 34.81
CA ASP A 27 2.94 -14.56 33.46
C ASP A 27 4.25 -14.81 32.70
N SER A 28 4.25 -15.77 31.79
CA SER A 28 5.39 -16.06 30.91
C SER A 28 5.01 -15.73 29.47
N ASN A 29 5.92 -15.13 28.70
CA ASN A 29 5.67 -14.76 27.29
C ASN A 29 5.62 -16.00 26.35
N ASP A 30 4.55 -16.79 26.44
CA ASP A 30 4.40 -18.07 25.77
C ASP A 30 3.42 -18.06 24.59
N HIS A 31 2.66 -16.98 24.41
CA HIS A 31 1.86 -16.69 23.22
C HIS A 31 2.60 -15.73 22.28
N SER A 32 2.12 -15.63 21.05
CA SER A 32 2.65 -14.67 20.07
C SER A 32 1.49 -13.81 19.58
N PRO A 33 1.74 -12.53 19.21
CA PRO A 33 0.70 -11.70 18.64
C PRO A 33 0.13 -12.36 17.38
N ALA A 34 -1.19 -12.48 17.31
CA ALA A 34 -1.86 -13.16 16.21
C ALA A 34 -2.91 -12.28 15.54
N PHE A 35 -2.90 -12.26 14.21
CA PHE A 35 -3.96 -11.67 13.40
C PHE A 35 -5.03 -12.72 13.07
N LEU A 36 -6.29 -12.30 12.93
CA LEU A 36 -7.39 -13.20 12.55
C LEU A 36 -7.22 -13.80 11.15
N SER A 37 -6.47 -13.12 10.28
CA SER A 37 -6.20 -13.54 8.91
C SER A 37 -4.77 -13.17 8.53
N GLN A 38 -4.18 -13.95 7.64
CA GLN A 38 -2.82 -13.71 7.12
C GLN A 38 -2.81 -12.67 5.98
N PHE A 39 -3.97 -12.45 5.36
CA PHE A 39 -4.18 -11.49 4.28
C PHE A 39 -5.43 -10.66 4.57
N ILE A 40 -5.33 -9.35 4.36
CA ILE A 40 -6.46 -8.42 4.48
C ILE A 40 -6.44 -7.51 3.26
N GLN A 41 -7.57 -7.43 2.56
CA GLN A 41 -7.79 -6.51 1.45
C GLN A 41 -8.37 -5.20 1.99
N ALA A 42 -7.69 -4.08 1.74
CA ALA A 42 -8.24 -2.76 1.99
C ALA A 42 -9.22 -2.33 0.89
N ASN A 43 -10.08 -1.37 1.23
CA ASN A 43 -10.85 -0.68 0.20
C ASN A 43 -9.88 0.07 -0.73
N PRO A 44 -10.12 0.09 -2.05
CA PRO A 44 -9.33 0.88 -2.97
C PRO A 44 -9.37 2.37 -2.60
N ILE A 45 -8.24 3.06 -2.82
CA ILE A 45 -8.07 4.49 -2.52
C ILE A 45 -7.52 5.20 -3.75
N PHE A 46 -7.89 6.45 -3.99
CA PHE A 46 -7.29 7.26 -5.06
C PHE A 46 -5.82 7.56 -4.74
N GLU A 47 -5.01 7.77 -5.77
CA GLU A 47 -3.60 8.15 -5.59
C GLU A 47 -3.41 9.57 -5.02
N ASP A 48 -4.37 10.48 -5.27
CA ASP A 48 -4.34 11.86 -4.78
C ASP A 48 -4.85 12.00 -3.33
N VAL A 49 -5.10 10.88 -2.62
CA VAL A 49 -5.58 10.94 -1.24
C VAL A 49 -4.61 11.73 -0.36
N PRO A 50 -5.12 12.60 0.53
CA PRO A 50 -4.26 13.40 1.37
C PRO A 50 -3.36 12.56 2.27
N VAL A 51 -2.11 13.01 2.47
CA VAL A 51 -1.23 12.47 3.51
C VAL A 51 -1.92 12.56 4.87
N GLY A 52 -1.86 11.49 5.66
CA GLY A 52 -2.59 11.33 6.90
C GLY A 52 -3.91 10.55 6.77
N THR A 53 -4.33 10.19 5.55
CA THR A 53 -5.52 9.36 5.35
C THR A 53 -5.31 7.94 5.90
N THR A 54 -6.23 7.48 6.75
CA THR A 54 -6.28 6.10 7.22
C THR A 54 -6.86 5.19 6.13
N VAL A 55 -6.10 4.18 5.73
CA VAL A 55 -6.48 3.21 4.68
C VAL A 55 -7.25 2.04 5.27
N ILE A 56 -6.72 1.45 6.35
CA ILE A 56 -7.31 0.31 7.02
C ILE A 56 -6.83 0.24 8.47
N THR A 57 -7.60 -0.42 9.33
CA THR A 57 -7.18 -0.78 10.69
C THR A 57 -6.88 -2.27 10.75
N VAL A 58 -5.67 -2.63 11.16
CA VAL A 58 -5.31 -4.02 11.48
C VAL A 58 -5.39 -4.24 12.98
N ARG A 59 -5.67 -5.49 13.38
CA ARG A 59 -5.75 -5.85 14.79
C ARG A 59 -5.12 -7.21 15.03
N ALA A 60 -4.04 -7.21 15.79
CA ALA A 60 -3.49 -8.41 16.42
C ALA A 60 -4.02 -8.54 17.85
N THR A 61 -4.01 -9.77 18.35
CA THR A 61 -4.32 -10.10 19.74
C THR A 61 -3.24 -11.00 20.30
N ASP A 62 -2.84 -10.75 21.54
CA ASP A 62 -1.98 -11.61 22.33
C ASP A 62 -2.75 -12.08 23.57
N LYS A 63 -2.52 -13.31 24.01
CA LYS A 63 -3.19 -13.92 25.16
C LYS A 63 -2.42 -13.75 26.46
N ASP A 64 -1.17 -13.30 26.39
CA ASP A 64 -0.34 -13.05 27.55
C ASP A 64 -0.76 -11.77 28.28
N SER A 65 -0.28 -11.60 29.52
CA SER A 65 -0.64 -10.46 30.38
C SER A 65 0.41 -9.35 30.35
N ASP A 66 0.04 -8.15 30.80
CA ASP A 66 0.96 -7.00 30.93
C ASP A 66 1.80 -6.72 29.67
N LEU A 67 3.13 -6.63 29.81
CA LEU A 67 4.04 -6.35 28.70
C LEU A 67 4.12 -7.51 27.70
N ASN A 68 3.95 -8.75 28.17
CA ASN A 68 3.92 -9.94 27.31
C ASN A 68 2.70 -9.88 26.36
N GLY A 69 1.59 -9.30 26.80
CA GLY A 69 0.42 -9.08 25.95
C GLY A 69 0.40 -7.76 25.18
N LYS A 70 1.36 -6.85 25.42
CA LYS A 70 1.29 -5.47 24.92
C LYS A 70 1.92 -5.34 23.53
N ILE A 71 1.06 -5.12 22.54
CA ILE A 71 1.44 -5.10 21.12
C ILE A 71 1.97 -3.74 20.66
N ILE A 72 3.04 -3.76 19.87
CA ILE A 72 3.56 -2.67 19.06
C ILE A 72 3.47 -3.07 17.58
N TYR A 73 2.93 -2.18 16.75
CA TYR A 73 2.85 -2.39 15.30
C TYR A 73 4.00 -1.73 14.55
N SER A 74 4.41 -2.33 13.45
CA SER A 74 5.35 -1.77 12.49
C SER A 74 5.07 -2.29 11.08
N ILE A 75 5.52 -1.57 10.05
CA ILE A 75 5.52 -2.05 8.66
C ILE A 75 6.93 -2.50 8.32
N LYS A 76 7.09 -3.68 7.72
CA LYS A 76 8.40 -4.14 7.29
C LYS A 76 8.90 -3.30 6.12
N SER A 77 10.12 -2.79 6.20
CA SER A 77 10.70 -1.87 5.23
C SER A 77 10.86 -2.44 3.82
N ASP A 78 10.99 -3.76 3.68
CA ASP A 78 11.06 -4.45 2.39
C ASP A 78 9.71 -4.48 1.67
N SER A 79 8.60 -4.41 2.41
CA SER A 79 7.24 -4.33 1.86
C SER A 79 6.77 -2.91 1.53
N ASP A 80 7.49 -1.88 1.99
CA ASP A 80 7.25 -0.47 1.69
C ASP A 80 8.58 0.28 1.50
N PRO A 81 9.30 0.04 0.39
CA PRO A 81 10.62 0.62 0.16
C PRO A 81 10.59 2.15 0.02
N MET A 82 9.47 2.71 -0.44
CA MET A 82 9.27 4.15 -0.61
C MET A 82 8.76 4.84 0.67
N ARG A 83 8.44 4.08 1.73
CA ARG A 83 7.91 4.59 3.01
C ARG A 83 6.65 5.42 2.80
N GLN A 84 5.77 4.96 1.92
CA GLN A 84 4.53 5.64 1.61
C GLN A 84 3.45 5.41 2.66
N PHE A 85 3.63 4.43 3.53
CA PHE A 85 2.72 4.10 4.60
C PHE A 85 3.40 4.04 5.96
N VAL A 86 2.65 4.34 7.00
CA VAL A 86 3.02 4.12 8.40
C VAL A 86 1.89 3.40 9.12
N VAL A 87 2.22 2.70 10.21
CA VAL A 87 1.22 2.14 11.12
C VAL A 87 1.35 2.79 12.49
N ASP A 88 0.23 3.22 13.06
CA ASP A 88 0.22 3.80 14.40
C ASP A 88 0.09 2.74 15.51
N GLN A 89 0.13 3.18 16.77
CA GLN A 89 0.01 2.30 17.93
C GLN A 89 -1.35 1.59 18.05
N PHE A 90 -2.38 2.08 17.35
CA PHE A 90 -3.72 1.52 17.35
C PHE A 90 -3.95 0.55 16.18
N GLY A 91 -2.95 0.38 15.31
CA GLY A 91 -3.01 -0.47 14.13
C GLY A 91 -3.62 0.22 12.90
N HIS A 92 -3.75 1.54 12.90
CA HIS A 92 -4.17 2.28 11.71
C HIS A 92 -3.01 2.34 10.71
N VAL A 93 -3.22 1.79 9.52
CA VAL A 93 -2.33 1.98 8.37
C VAL A 93 -2.71 3.30 7.70
N VAL A 94 -1.74 4.21 7.61
CA VAL A 94 -1.95 5.62 7.23
C VAL A 94 -0.99 5.98 6.10
N VAL A 95 -1.48 6.77 5.15
CA VAL A 95 -0.67 7.36 4.06
C VAL A 95 0.31 8.37 4.66
N ALA A 96 1.61 8.15 4.47
CA ALA A 96 2.68 8.98 5.01
C ALA A 96 3.33 9.89 3.96
N ASN A 97 3.32 9.48 2.69
CA ASN A 97 3.82 10.25 1.55
C ASN A 97 2.86 10.12 0.38
N ALA A 98 3.02 11.02 -0.60
CA ALA A 98 2.20 11.01 -1.82
C ALA A 98 2.26 9.64 -2.50
N LEU A 99 1.11 9.23 -3.04
CA LEU A 99 0.96 8.02 -3.81
C LEU A 99 0.94 8.41 -5.30
N ASP A 100 1.39 7.48 -6.12
CA ASP A 100 1.52 7.63 -7.56
C ASP A 100 1.24 6.23 -8.12
N ARG A 101 0.10 6.09 -8.78
CA ARG A 101 -0.40 4.83 -9.32
C ARG A 101 0.43 4.39 -10.52
N GLU A 102 0.89 5.33 -11.34
CA GLU A 102 1.76 5.10 -12.50
C GLU A 102 3.10 4.50 -12.07
N ALA A 103 3.58 4.88 -10.87
CA ALA A 103 4.75 4.25 -10.25
C ALA A 103 4.42 2.89 -9.61
N ILE A 104 3.40 2.83 -8.73
CA ILE A 104 3.01 1.62 -8.00
C ILE A 104 1.49 1.55 -7.87
N GLN A 105 0.86 0.71 -8.70
CA GLN A 105 -0.58 0.51 -8.68
C GLN A 105 -1.09 -0.28 -7.47
N LYS A 106 -0.26 -1.20 -6.94
CA LYS A 106 -0.67 -2.17 -5.90
C LYS A 106 0.38 -2.32 -4.83
N TYR A 107 -0.04 -2.26 -3.58
CA TYR A 107 0.82 -2.49 -2.42
C TYR A 107 0.48 -3.81 -1.73
N ALA A 108 1.51 -4.51 -1.28
CA ALA A 108 1.41 -5.67 -0.42
C ALA A 108 2.23 -5.42 0.85
N LEU A 109 1.68 -4.63 1.76
CA LEU A 109 2.35 -4.19 2.99
C LEU A 109 2.37 -5.33 4.01
N ILE A 110 3.53 -5.63 4.58
CA ILE A 110 3.65 -6.60 5.66
C ILE A 110 3.64 -5.84 6.98
N VAL A 111 2.48 -5.84 7.65
CA VAL A 111 2.34 -5.27 9.00
C VAL A 111 2.73 -6.33 10.02
N GLN A 112 3.68 -5.99 10.88
CA GLN A 112 4.17 -6.82 11.97
C GLN A 112 3.65 -6.31 13.31
N ALA A 113 3.20 -7.23 14.14
CA ALA A 113 2.90 -7.02 15.56
C ALA A 113 4.00 -7.69 16.39
N SER A 114 4.54 -6.97 17.36
CA SER A 114 5.50 -7.49 18.34
C SER A 114 4.96 -7.26 19.73
N ASP A 115 5.03 -8.25 20.61
CA ASP A 115 4.84 -8.04 22.04
C ASP A 115 6.06 -7.33 22.65
N GLN A 116 5.96 -7.02 23.95
CA GLN A 116 7.04 -6.43 24.75
C GLN A 116 7.60 -7.43 25.79
N GLY A 117 7.36 -8.72 25.61
CA GLY A 117 7.94 -9.76 26.47
C GLY A 117 9.43 -10.00 26.19
N ILE A 118 10.07 -10.85 27.00
CA ILE A 118 11.49 -11.20 26.86
C ILE A 118 11.64 -12.73 26.86
N PRO A 119 12.06 -13.35 25.73
CA PRO A 119 12.27 -12.74 24.42
C PRO A 119 10.95 -12.27 23.79
N ALA A 120 11.00 -11.19 23.02
CA ALA A 120 9.83 -10.68 22.31
C ALA A 120 9.39 -11.65 21.21
N ARG A 121 8.09 -11.79 21.01
CA ARG A 121 7.51 -12.64 19.97
C ARG A 121 6.67 -11.79 19.02
N THR A 122 6.47 -12.32 17.82
CA THR A 122 5.94 -11.53 16.70
C THR A 122 4.94 -12.32 15.88
N GLY A 123 3.97 -11.60 15.31
CA GLY A 123 3.12 -12.07 14.22
C GLY A 123 3.06 -11.05 13.10
N SER A 124 2.56 -11.46 11.93
CA SER A 124 2.45 -10.56 10.76
C SER A 124 1.21 -10.83 9.93
N VAL A 125 0.77 -9.80 9.22
CA VAL A 125 -0.33 -9.85 8.25
C VAL A 125 0.07 -9.07 6.98
N THR A 126 -0.36 -9.56 5.83
CA THR A 126 -0.20 -8.86 4.55
C THR A 126 -1.45 -8.04 4.25
N VAL A 127 -1.29 -6.73 4.11
CA VAL A 127 -2.34 -5.79 3.71
C VAL A 127 -2.20 -5.49 2.23
N LEU A 128 -3.23 -5.80 1.46
CA LEU A 128 -3.30 -5.54 0.03
C LEU A 128 -4.07 -4.24 -0.21
N ILE A 129 -3.48 -3.32 -0.97
CA ILE A 129 -4.06 -2.01 -1.29
C ILE A 129 -3.98 -1.82 -2.80
N ASP A 130 -5.11 -1.52 -3.43
CA ASP A 130 -5.19 -1.13 -4.84
C ASP A 130 -5.39 0.39 -4.92
N LEU A 131 -4.58 1.05 -5.74
CA LEU A 131 -4.76 2.47 -6.04
C LEU A 131 -5.74 2.66 -7.21
N LEU A 132 -6.62 3.63 -7.05
CA LEU A 132 -7.50 4.15 -8.08
C LEU A 132 -6.84 5.33 -8.78
N ASP A 133 -7.08 5.38 -10.07
CA ASP A 133 -6.52 6.32 -11.03
C ASP A 133 -7.18 7.70 -10.93
N ILE A 134 -6.35 8.74 -11.00
CA ILE A 134 -6.75 10.13 -11.18
C ILE A 134 -6.15 10.62 -12.50
N ASN A 135 -6.91 11.47 -13.22
CA ASN A 135 -6.41 12.11 -14.43
C ASN A 135 -5.44 13.25 -14.05
N ASP A 136 -4.19 12.91 -13.73
CA ASP A 136 -3.14 13.87 -13.37
C ASP A 136 -2.00 13.93 -14.39
N ASN A 137 -2.03 13.06 -15.42
CA ASN A 137 -1.20 13.17 -16.59
C ASN A 137 -2.01 13.62 -17.81
N GLY A 138 -1.32 13.87 -18.91
CA GLY A 138 -1.98 14.26 -20.15
C GLY A 138 -1.32 13.62 -21.36
N PRO A 139 -2.04 13.60 -22.49
CA PRO A 139 -1.60 12.87 -23.66
C PRO A 139 -0.37 13.54 -24.27
N ARG A 140 0.64 12.73 -24.58
CA ARG A 140 1.87 13.18 -25.23
C ARG A 140 2.25 12.24 -26.36
N PHE A 141 2.97 12.76 -27.34
CA PHE A 141 3.56 11.92 -28.37
C PHE A 141 4.89 11.33 -27.90
N GLU A 142 5.10 10.03 -28.11
CA GLU A 142 6.35 9.35 -27.73
C GLU A 142 7.58 9.91 -28.45
N ALA A 143 7.41 10.36 -29.69
CA ALA A 143 8.47 10.92 -30.50
C ALA A 143 7.94 12.00 -31.45
N PRO A 144 8.78 13.01 -31.80
CA PRO A 144 8.47 13.94 -32.88
C PRO A 144 8.26 13.18 -34.19
N TYR A 145 7.18 13.51 -34.90
CA TYR A 145 6.89 12.99 -36.21
C TYR A 145 7.22 14.02 -37.29
N MET A 146 8.15 13.69 -38.19
CA MET A 146 8.63 14.58 -39.25
C MET A 146 8.52 13.87 -40.61
N PRO A 147 7.32 13.75 -41.19
CA PRO A 147 7.17 13.17 -42.53
C PRO A 147 7.75 14.12 -43.59
N VAL A 148 8.39 13.54 -44.61
CA VAL A 148 8.86 14.28 -45.79
C VAL A 148 7.97 13.93 -46.97
N VAL A 149 7.30 14.94 -47.52
CA VAL A 149 6.47 14.82 -48.73
C VAL A 149 7.20 15.53 -49.86
N TRP A 150 7.34 14.84 -50.99
CA TRP A 150 7.93 15.43 -52.19
C TRP A 150 6.88 16.25 -52.94
N GLU A 151 7.29 17.39 -53.52
CA GLU A 151 6.36 18.29 -54.22
C GLU A 151 5.62 17.65 -55.39
N ASN A 152 6.21 16.60 -55.98
CA ASN A 152 5.67 15.86 -57.12
C ASN A 152 4.88 14.61 -56.70
N THR A 153 4.58 14.42 -55.41
CA THR A 153 3.76 13.29 -54.98
C THR A 153 2.33 13.42 -55.50
N LEU A 154 1.81 12.32 -56.06
CA LEU A 154 0.42 12.22 -56.50
C LEU A 154 -0.53 12.18 -55.29
N LYS A 155 -1.57 12.99 -55.29
CA LYS A 155 -2.59 13.01 -54.23
C LYS A 155 -3.60 11.84 -54.39
N PRO A 156 -4.08 11.22 -53.29
CA PRO A 156 -3.68 11.44 -51.89
C PRO A 156 -2.44 10.62 -51.51
N GLU A 157 -1.50 11.24 -50.79
CA GLU A 157 -0.46 10.51 -50.07
C GLU A 157 -0.96 10.23 -48.65
N ILE A 158 -1.07 8.95 -48.27
CA ILE A 158 -1.48 8.56 -46.92
C ILE A 158 -0.24 8.52 -46.03
N VAL A 159 -0.11 9.55 -45.21
CA VAL A 159 0.85 9.59 -44.13
C VAL A 159 0.26 8.77 -42.97
N HIS A 160 0.64 7.49 -42.89
CA HIS A 160 0.09 6.56 -41.90
C HIS A 160 0.43 7.03 -40.48
N MET A 161 -0.46 6.77 -39.52
CA MET A 161 -0.23 7.02 -38.09
C MET A 161 -0.23 5.71 -37.24
N ASN A 162 -0.24 4.51 -37.83
CA ASN A 162 -0.53 3.26 -37.11
C ASN A 162 0.67 2.32 -36.75
N HIS A 163 0.36 1.38 -35.86
CA HIS A 163 1.20 0.59 -34.93
C HIS A 163 2.34 -0.31 -35.45
N THR A 164 2.79 -0.24 -36.71
CA THR A 164 3.86 -1.14 -37.20
C THR A 164 5.03 -0.44 -37.89
N SER A 165 5.01 0.89 -37.92
CA SER A 165 6.19 1.70 -38.27
C SER A 165 6.28 2.85 -37.27
N LYS A 166 7.48 3.41 -37.04
CA LYS A 166 7.72 4.54 -36.11
C LYS A 166 6.86 5.76 -36.49
N LEU A 167 5.60 5.76 -36.06
CA LEU A 167 4.56 6.73 -36.38
C LEU A 167 4.05 7.35 -35.09
N LEU A 168 3.45 8.53 -35.22
CA LEU A 168 3.00 9.43 -34.15
C LEU A 168 2.09 8.70 -33.13
N HIS A 169 2.67 8.09 -32.10
CA HIS A 169 1.96 7.38 -31.04
C HIS A 169 1.67 8.34 -29.89
N ALA A 170 0.39 8.63 -29.63
CA ALA A 170 -0.01 9.30 -28.40
C ALA A 170 -0.03 8.28 -27.25
N PHE A 171 0.51 8.70 -26.12
CA PHE A 171 0.58 7.95 -24.89
C PHE A 171 0.14 8.83 -23.74
N ASP A 172 -0.67 8.26 -22.86
CA ASP A 172 -1.09 8.85 -21.61
C ASP A 172 -0.91 7.76 -20.54
N PRO A 173 -0.13 8.00 -19.49
CA PRO A 173 0.17 6.99 -18.49
C PRO A 173 -1.03 6.67 -17.57
N ASP A 174 -2.05 7.52 -17.56
CA ASP A 174 -3.26 7.29 -16.76
C ASP A 174 -4.02 6.03 -17.22
N GLY A 175 -4.92 5.52 -16.39
CA GLY A 175 -5.72 4.33 -16.65
C GLY A 175 -6.64 4.46 -17.87
N GLU A 176 -7.24 3.34 -18.31
CA GLU A 176 -8.10 3.29 -19.50
C GLU A 176 -9.32 4.24 -19.45
N GLU A 177 -9.73 4.71 -18.27
CA GLU A 177 -10.82 5.69 -18.16
C GLU A 177 -10.34 7.16 -18.26
N ASN A 178 -9.06 7.43 -17.97
CA ASN A 178 -8.51 8.79 -17.90
C ASN A 178 -7.48 9.09 -19.01
N GLY A 179 -6.92 8.06 -19.67
CA GLY A 179 -6.02 8.20 -20.80
C GLY A 179 -6.70 7.96 -22.17
N PRO A 180 -6.54 6.78 -22.81
CA PRO A 180 -7.20 6.46 -24.09
C PRO A 180 -8.74 6.36 -23.97
N PRO A 181 -9.53 6.59 -25.03
CA PRO A 181 -9.12 6.81 -26.41
C PRO A 181 -8.80 8.28 -26.73
N PHE A 182 -7.72 8.49 -27.48
CA PHE A 182 -7.31 9.82 -27.93
C PHE A 182 -8.17 10.33 -29.10
N THR A 183 -8.34 11.66 -29.13
CA THR A 183 -8.91 12.37 -30.28
C THR A 183 -7.82 13.19 -30.95
N TYR A 184 -7.71 13.07 -32.26
CA TYR A 184 -6.73 13.78 -33.07
C TYR A 184 -7.43 14.85 -33.91
N SER A 185 -6.80 16.00 -34.11
CA SER A 185 -7.34 17.06 -34.97
C SER A 185 -6.22 17.82 -35.68
N LEU A 186 -6.53 18.36 -36.86
CA LEU A 186 -5.64 19.29 -37.54
C LEU A 186 -5.78 20.70 -36.92
N PRO A 187 -4.74 21.56 -37.03
CA PRO A 187 -4.85 22.95 -36.64
C PRO A 187 -6.01 23.65 -37.38
N PRO A 188 -6.63 24.69 -36.79
CA PRO A 188 -7.82 25.34 -37.35
C PRO A 188 -7.71 25.72 -38.83
N ASP A 189 -6.54 26.19 -39.25
CA ASP A 189 -6.27 26.61 -40.64
C ASP A 189 -6.31 25.46 -41.65
N TYR A 190 -6.17 24.21 -41.18
CA TYR A 190 -6.12 23.01 -42.02
C TYR A 190 -7.36 22.10 -41.85
N GLN A 191 -8.26 22.38 -40.91
CA GLN A 191 -9.44 21.54 -40.65
C GLN A 191 -10.38 21.40 -41.87
N ASN A 192 -10.44 22.42 -42.72
CA ASN A 192 -11.24 22.44 -43.95
C ASN A 192 -10.36 22.43 -45.22
N SER A 193 -9.10 22.03 -45.10
CA SER A 193 -8.20 21.99 -46.25
C SER A 193 -8.63 20.90 -47.24
N LEU A 194 -8.51 21.19 -48.54
CA LEU A 194 -8.61 20.17 -49.59
C LEU A 194 -7.30 19.37 -49.74
N ASP A 195 -6.22 19.85 -49.14
CA ASP A 195 -4.89 19.28 -49.24
C ASP A 195 -4.53 18.34 -48.09
N PHE A 196 -5.16 18.53 -46.92
CA PHE A 196 -4.91 17.73 -45.73
C PHE A 196 -6.23 17.23 -45.15
N SER A 197 -6.28 15.93 -44.87
CA SER A 197 -7.36 15.31 -44.12
C SER A 197 -6.79 14.39 -43.06
N LEU A 198 -7.53 14.23 -41.97
CA LEU A 198 -7.20 13.30 -40.91
C LEU A 198 -8.24 12.19 -40.92
N THR A 199 -7.78 10.94 -41.04
CA THR A 199 -8.63 9.75 -41.04
C THR A 199 -8.23 8.85 -39.90
N ASP A 200 -9.17 8.54 -39.01
CA ASP A 200 -8.99 7.55 -37.95
C ASP A 200 -9.29 6.16 -38.54
N ASN A 201 -8.26 5.31 -38.64
CA ASN A 201 -8.38 3.94 -39.16
C ASN A 201 -8.68 2.93 -38.03
N ARG A 202 -9.63 3.24 -37.14
CA ARG A 202 -10.15 2.25 -36.19
C ARG A 202 -10.86 1.11 -36.92
#